data_AF-A0A544YIJ2-F1
#
_entry.id   AF-A0A544YIJ2-F1
#
_cell.length_a   1.000
_cell.length_b   1.000
_cell.length_c   1.000
_cell.angle_alpha   90.00
_cell.angle_beta   90.00
_cell.angle_gamma   90.00
#
_symmetry.space_group_name_H-M   'P 1'
#
loop_
_entity.id
_entity.type
_entity.pdbx_description
1 polymer ?
#
loop_
_entity_poly.entity_id
_entity_poly.type
_entity_poly.pdbx_seq_one_letter_code
_entity_poly.pdbx_strand_id
1 'polypeptide(L)'
;MPPGCGGRPGGGINNHLAFLCMDLTDPQLHEYALVIHEAQRGAILALLDEAVAEGELRPGTDTAALAESVQALIAGTGLTWALDRQGTLPERLRQAVTALISPHARSKETS
;
A
#
# COMPACT_ATOMS: atom_id res chain seq x y z
N MET A 1 38.64 30.27 -3.13
CA MET A 1 38.24 28.91 -3.58
C MET A 1 39.25 27.93 -3.02
N PRO A 2 38.78 26.92 -2.26
CA PRO A 2 38.45 25.60 -2.84
C PRO A 2 37.03 25.13 -2.36
N PRO A 3 36.52 23.91 -2.66
CA PRO A 3 35.21 23.76 -3.33
C PRO A 3 34.13 23.07 -2.48
N GLY A 4 32.87 23.26 -2.90
CA GLY A 4 31.84 22.21 -2.93
C GLY A 4 31.41 21.54 -1.63
N CYS A 5 30.34 22.03 -1.02
CA CYS A 5 29.32 21.15 -0.46
C CYS A 5 28.01 21.42 -1.20
N GLY A 6 27.86 20.72 -2.32
CA GLY A 6 26.56 20.44 -2.90
C GLY A 6 25.82 19.49 -1.96
N GLY A 7 24.75 19.99 -1.37
CA GLY A 7 23.81 19.20 -0.60
C GLY A 7 22.46 19.89 -0.71
N ARG A 8 21.72 19.59 -1.78
CA ARG A 8 20.28 19.89 -1.82
C ARG A 8 19.67 19.30 -0.56
N PRO A 9 18.92 20.04 0.26
CA PRO A 9 18.05 19.39 1.24
C PRO A 9 17.02 18.58 0.44
N GLY A 10 17.28 17.28 0.33
CA GLY A 10 16.30 16.32 -0.15
C GLY A 10 15.05 16.48 0.69
N GLY A 11 13.90 16.56 0.02
CA GLY A 11 12.61 16.82 0.62
C GLY A 11 12.42 15.99 1.88
N GLY A 12 12.29 16.69 3.01
CA GLY A 12 11.97 16.06 4.27
C GLY A 12 10.69 15.25 4.10
N ILE A 13 10.79 13.96 4.37
CA ILE A 13 9.64 13.14 4.74
C ILE A 13 8.78 13.95 5.72
N ASN A 14 7.50 14.07 5.39
CA ASN A 14 6.52 14.86 6.13
C ASN A 14 6.63 14.54 7.63
N ASN A 15 6.76 15.56 8.49
CA ASN A 15 7.16 15.48 9.91
C ASN A 15 6.41 14.41 10.74
N HIS A 16 5.19 14.04 10.35
CA HIS A 16 4.40 12.99 11.00
C HIS A 16 4.92 11.56 10.71
N LEU A 17 5.53 11.32 9.54
CA LEU A 17 6.17 10.04 9.21
C LEU A 17 7.43 9.82 10.06
N ALA A 18 8.17 10.89 10.37
CA ALA A 18 9.35 10.80 11.25
C ALA A 18 8.98 10.39 12.68
N PHE A 19 7.81 10.81 13.19
CA PHE A 19 7.29 10.38 14.49
C PHE A 19 6.86 8.90 14.49
N LEU A 20 6.21 8.43 13.42
CA LEU A 20 5.89 7.00 13.24
C LEU A 20 7.14 6.12 13.09
N CYS A 21 8.18 6.61 12.41
CA CYS A 21 9.45 5.90 12.29
C CYS A 21 10.20 5.74 13.63
N MET A 22 10.00 6.63 14.61
CA MET A 22 10.60 6.49 15.94
C MET A 22 10.01 5.34 16.77
N ASP A 23 8.74 5.00 16.57
CA ASP A 23 8.05 3.92 17.30
C ASP A 23 8.40 2.52 16.75
N LEU A 24 8.77 2.43 15.47
CA LEU A 24 9.18 1.20 14.80
C LEU A 24 10.62 0.73 15.09
N THR A 25 11.36 1.44 15.95
CA THR A 25 12.79 1.15 16.21
C THR A 25 13.02 0.02 17.23
N ASP A 26 11.96 -0.56 17.81
CA ASP A 26 12.06 -1.76 18.63
C ASP A 26 12.22 -3.01 17.72
N PRO A 27 13.35 -3.75 17.83
CA PRO A 27 13.64 -4.86 16.93
C PRO A 27 12.68 -6.05 17.08
N GLN A 28 12.09 -6.29 18.26
CA GLN A 28 11.11 -7.37 18.44
C GLN A 28 9.76 -7.00 17.81
N LEU A 29 9.36 -5.74 17.93
CA LEU A 29 8.19 -5.20 17.22
C LEU A 29 8.41 -5.21 15.70
N HIS A 30 9.63 -4.91 15.24
CA HIS A 30 9.97 -4.96 13.82
C HIS A 30 9.84 -6.37 13.24
N GLU A 31 10.39 -7.40 13.90
CA GLU A 31 10.26 -8.79 13.44
C GLU A 31 8.81 -9.25 13.36
N TYR A 32 8.01 -8.94 14.38
CA TYR A 32 6.59 -9.29 14.40
C TYR A 32 5.78 -8.53 13.33
N ALA A 33 6.05 -7.23 13.18
CA ALA A 33 5.44 -6.41 12.14
C ALA A 33 5.78 -6.92 10.74
N LEU A 34 7.03 -7.37 10.52
CA LEU A 34 7.46 -7.94 9.26
C LEU A 34 6.74 -9.26 8.93
N VAL A 35 6.58 -10.16 9.92
CA VAL A 35 5.84 -11.42 9.72
C VAL A 35 4.38 -11.14 9.33
N ILE A 36 3.71 -10.20 10.01
CA ILE A 36 2.34 -9.81 9.66
C ILE A 36 2.30 -9.16 8.28
N HIS A 37 3.26 -8.30 7.97
CA HIS A 37 3.37 -7.62 6.69
C HIS A 37 3.48 -8.62 5.53
N GLU A 38 4.35 -9.62 5.65
CA GLU A 38 4.51 -10.66 4.62
C GLU A 38 3.28 -11.58 4.53
N ALA A 39 2.66 -11.94 5.67
CA ALA A 39 1.45 -12.74 5.67
C ALA A 39 0.27 -12.03 4.98
N GLN A 40 0.10 -10.73 5.25
CA GLN A 40 -0.91 -9.90 4.57
C GLN A 40 -0.64 -9.81 3.08
N ARG A 41 0.63 -9.63 2.68
CA ARG A 41 1.03 -9.62 1.28
C ARG A 41 0.67 -10.91 0.56
N GLY A 42 1.00 -12.06 1.17
CA GLY A 42 0.69 -13.37 0.61
C GLY A 42 -0.81 -13.60 0.43
N ALA A 43 -1.63 -13.17 1.39
CA ALA A 43 -3.09 -13.27 1.28
C ALA A 43 -3.64 -12.38 0.14
N ILE A 44 -3.15 -11.15 0.01
CA ILE A 44 -3.57 -10.24 -1.08
C ILE A 44 -3.17 -10.82 -2.44
N LEU A 45 -1.94 -11.34 -2.57
CA LEU A 45 -1.45 -11.94 -3.79
C LEU A 45 -2.31 -13.14 -4.21
N ALA A 46 -2.62 -14.05 -3.29
CA ALA A 46 -3.45 -15.21 -3.57
C ALA A 46 -4.83 -14.83 -4.13
N LEU A 47 -5.48 -13.81 -3.54
CA LEU A 47 -6.77 -13.31 -4.03
C LEU A 47 -6.67 -12.69 -5.43
N LEU A 48 -5.58 -11.98 -5.72
CA LEU A 48 -5.36 -11.39 -7.04
C LEU A 48 -5.05 -12.45 -8.10
N ASP A 49 -4.27 -13.48 -7.76
CA ASP A 49 -3.99 -14.61 -8.65
C ASP A 49 -5.25 -15.41 -8.95
N GLU A 50 -6.11 -15.66 -7.95
CA GLU A 50 -7.44 -16.24 -8.15
C GLU A 50 -8.29 -15.38 -9.09
N ALA A 51 -8.32 -14.07 -8.90
CA ALA A 51 -9.07 -13.16 -9.77
C ALA A 51 -8.54 -13.12 -11.22
N VAL A 52 -7.23 -13.35 -11.43
CA VAL A 52 -6.68 -13.57 -12.78
C VAL A 52 -7.11 -14.91 -13.35
N ALA A 53 -7.06 -15.98 -12.56
CA ALA A 53 -7.45 -17.33 -12.98
C ALA A 53 -8.94 -17.42 -13.37
N GLU A 54 -9.81 -16.76 -12.62
CA GLU A 54 -11.25 -16.62 -12.90
C GLU A 54 -11.56 -15.63 -14.04
N GLY A 55 -10.53 -14.95 -14.56
CA GLY A 55 -10.66 -13.99 -15.65
C GLY A 55 -11.31 -12.66 -15.27
N GLU A 56 -11.49 -12.38 -13.98
CA GLU A 56 -12.01 -11.10 -13.48
C GLU A 56 -11.01 -9.96 -13.66
N LEU A 57 -9.71 -10.28 -13.61
CA LEU A 57 -8.64 -9.36 -13.96
C LEU A 57 -8.18 -9.56 -15.41
N ARG A 58 -7.60 -8.49 -15.98
CA ARG A 58 -7.01 -8.53 -17.32
C ARG A 58 -5.85 -9.53 -17.36
N PRO A 59 -5.71 -10.31 -18.44
CA PRO A 59 -4.59 -11.22 -18.59
C PRO A 59 -3.29 -10.41 -18.68
N GLY A 60 -2.24 -10.87 -17.99
CA GLY A 60 -0.96 -10.16 -17.91
C GLY A 60 -0.91 -9.04 -16.86
N THR A 61 -1.92 -8.93 -15.99
CA THR A 61 -1.81 -8.09 -14.80
C THR A 61 -0.69 -8.63 -13.90
N ASP A 62 0.26 -7.78 -13.55
CA ASP A 62 1.29 -8.10 -12.56
C ASP A 62 0.67 -8.11 -11.16
N THR A 63 0.24 -9.29 -10.71
CA THR A 63 -0.44 -9.48 -9.42
C THR A 63 0.49 -9.22 -8.24
N ALA A 64 1.79 -9.43 -8.39
CA ALA A 64 2.79 -9.15 -7.36
C ALA A 64 2.96 -7.63 -7.14
N ALA A 65 3.11 -6.86 -8.23
CA ALA A 65 3.18 -5.39 -8.16
C ALA A 65 1.85 -4.78 -7.69
N LEU A 66 0.72 -5.37 -8.09
CA LEU A 66 -0.60 -4.94 -7.64
C LEU A 66 -0.80 -5.24 -6.15
N ALA A 67 -0.33 -6.38 -5.65
CA ALA A 67 -0.39 -6.72 -4.22
C ALA A 67 0.42 -5.73 -3.37
N GLU A 68 1.63 -5.37 -3.79
CA GLU A 68 2.44 -4.33 -3.13
C GLU A 68 1.70 -2.99 -3.09
N SER A 69 1.08 -2.61 -4.22
CA SER A 69 0.32 -1.37 -4.34
C SER A 69 -0.90 -1.34 -3.40
N VAL A 70 -1.64 -2.44 -3.33
CA VAL A 70 -2.79 -2.60 -2.41
C VAL A 70 -2.34 -2.49 -0.95
N GLN A 71 -1.24 -3.15 -0.59
CA GLN A 71 -0.72 -3.13 0.77
C GLN A 71 -0.27 -1.73 1.20
N ALA A 72 0.47 -1.02 0.33
CA ALA A 72 0.85 0.37 0.57
C ALA A 72 -0.37 1.30 0.69
N LEU A 73 -1.39 1.08 -0.14
CA LEU A 73 -2.64 1.83 -0.12
C LEU A 73 -3.40 1.64 1.20
N ILE A 74 -3.48 0.39 1.71
CA ILE A 74 -4.12 0.08 3.00
C ILE A 74 -3.41 0.83 4.13
N ALA A 75 -2.07 0.74 4.18
CA ALA A 75 -1.28 1.43 5.20
C ALA A 75 -1.45 2.96 5.11
N GLY A 76 -1.35 3.54 3.91
CA GLY A 76 -1.50 4.98 3.70
C GLY A 76 -2.92 5.49 4.01
N THR A 77 -3.95 4.71 3.67
CA THR A 77 -5.35 5.04 3.98
C THR A 77 -5.63 4.96 5.47
N GLY A 78 -5.10 3.93 6.14
CA GLY A 78 -5.16 3.79 7.59
C GLY A 78 -4.52 4.97 8.31
N LEU A 79 -3.33 5.37 7.86
CA LEU A 79 -2.62 6.54 8.40
C LEU A 79 -3.41 7.84 8.18
N THR A 80 -3.89 8.08 6.96
CA THR A 80 -4.64 9.30 6.63
C THR A 80 -5.95 9.40 7.43
N TRP A 81 -6.65 8.28 7.61
CA TRP A 81 -7.85 8.21 8.45
C TRP A 81 -7.53 8.42 9.93
N ALA A 82 -6.41 7.91 10.44
CA ALA A 82 -6.01 8.14 11.83
C ALA A 82 -5.77 9.64 12.11
N LEU A 83 -5.33 10.39 11.10
CA LEU A 83 -5.10 11.84 11.18
C LEU A 83 -6.40 12.65 11.08
N ASP A 84 -7.24 12.37 10.08
CA ASP A 84 -8.44 13.20 9.80
C ASP A 84 -9.72 12.72 10.51
N ARG A 85 -9.77 11.42 10.88
CA ARG A 85 -10.94 10.69 11.42
C ARG A 85 -12.25 10.90 10.67
N GLN A 86 -12.16 11.19 9.37
CA GLN A 86 -13.31 11.48 8.54
C GLN A 86 -13.88 10.20 7.94
N GLY A 87 -15.17 9.96 8.15
CA GLY A 87 -15.85 8.74 7.71
C GLY A 87 -15.33 7.49 8.43
N THR A 88 -15.63 6.33 7.86
CA THR A 88 -15.19 5.03 8.42
C THR A 88 -14.00 4.49 7.64
N LEU A 89 -13.03 3.92 8.36
CA LEU A 89 -11.86 3.28 7.75
C LEU A 89 -12.24 2.18 6.73
N PRO A 90 -13.21 1.27 7.02
CA PRO A 90 -13.60 0.25 6.06
C PRO A 90 -14.12 0.82 4.73
N GLU A 91 -14.91 1.90 4.78
CA GLU A 91 -15.47 2.50 3.58
C GLU A 91 -14.39 3.18 2.72
N ARG A 92 -13.44 3.87 3.37
CA ARG A 92 -12.30 4.47 2.68
C ARG A 92 -11.39 3.44 2.04
N LEU A 93 -11.07 2.37 2.77
CA LEU A 93 -10.27 1.27 2.25
C LEU A 93 -10.95 0.63 1.04
N ARG A 94 -12.25 0.37 1.13
CA ARG A 94 -13.03 -0.16 0.02
C ARG A 94 -12.96 0.76 -1.21
N GLN A 95 -13.22 2.06 -1.04
CA GLN A 95 -13.17 3.03 -2.13
C GLN A 95 -11.77 3.12 -2.77
N ALA A 96 -10.73 3.17 -1.95
CA ALA A 96 -9.36 3.25 -2.40
C ALA A 96 -8.95 1.98 -3.19
N VAL A 97 -9.21 0.80 -2.63
CA VAL A 97 -8.91 -0.48 -3.27
C VAL A 97 -9.71 -0.66 -4.56
N THR A 98 -11.00 -0.32 -4.56
CA THR A 98 -11.81 -0.33 -5.78
C THR A 98 -11.20 0.58 -6.85
N ALA A 99 -10.84 1.82 -6.51
CA ALA A 99 -10.23 2.75 -7.46
C ALA A 99 -8.89 2.24 -8.03
N LEU A 100 -8.08 1.57 -7.20
CA LEU A 100 -6.82 0.97 -7.63
C LEU A 100 -7.03 -0.25 -8.56
N ILE A 101 -8.02 -1.10 -8.28
CA ILE A 101 -8.26 -2.35 -9.03
C ILE A 101 -9.09 -2.12 -10.29
N SER A 102 -9.99 -1.13 -10.32
CA SER A 102 -10.89 -0.86 -11.46
C SER A 102 -10.19 -0.77 -12.84
N PRO A 103 -8.99 -0.18 -12.98
CA PRO A 103 -8.27 -0.18 -14.26
C PRO A 103 -7.78 -1.57 -14.71
N HIS A 104 -7.56 -2.49 -13.78
CA HIS A 104 -7.11 -3.86 -14.02
C HIS A 104 -8.27 -4.85 -14.15
N ALA A 105 -9.46 -4.46 -13.69
CA ALA A 105 -10.66 -5.24 -13.89
C ALA A 105 -10.91 -5.42 -15.40
N ARG A 106 -11.26 -6.65 -15.77
CA ARG A 106 -11.88 -6.90 -17.06
C ARG A 106 -13.31 -6.39 -16.94
N SER A 107 -13.72 -5.50 -17.83
CA SER A 107 -15.14 -5.14 -17.92
C SER A 107 -15.91 -6.44 -18.09
N LYS A 108 -16.75 -6.79 -17.12
CA LYS A 108 -17.80 -7.78 -17.37
C LYS A 108 -18.71 -7.10 -18.39
N GLU A 109 -18.41 -7.27 -19.68
CA GLU A 109 -19.42 -7.09 -20.70
C GLU A 109 -20.47 -8.14 -20.38
N THR A 110 -21.48 -7.70 -19.64
CA THR A 110 -22.71 -8.43 -19.39
C THR A 110 -23.32 -8.72 -20.75
N SER A 111 -23.11 -9.94 -21.23
CA SER A 111 -23.91 -10.51 -22.31
C SER A 111 -25.27 -10.94 -21.79
#